data_AF-A0A1X1Q375-F1
#
_entry.id   AF-A0A1X1Q375-F1
#
_cell.length_a   1.000
_cell.length_b   1.000
_cell.length_c   1.000
_cell.angle_alpha   90.00
_cell.angle_beta   90.00
_cell.angle_gamma   90.00
#
_symmetry.space_group_name_H-M   'P 1'
#
loop_
_entity.id
_entity.type
_entity.pdbx_description
1 polymer ?
#
loop_
_entity_poly.entity_id
_entity_poly.type
_entity_poly.pdbx_seq_one_letter_code
_entity_poly.pdbx_strand_id
1 'polypeptide(L)' 'MCESGVLNLVQAIVKQAAKDYRDIRYEKESYEKDKLEEFFLSKWFSDLTGLDGEMVLGRLKAGD' A
#
# COMPACT_ATOMS: atom_id res chain seq x y z
N MET A 1 0.75 2.22 26.62
CA MET A 1 1.02 0.94 25.94
C MET A 1 0.06 0.67 24.78
N CYS A 2 -0.37 1.69 24.01
CA CYS A 2 -1.39 1.53 22.95
C CYS A 2 -0.85 1.78 21.54
N GLU A 3 0.29 2.46 21.39
CA GLU A 3 0.84 2.80 20.07
C GLU A 3 1.39 1.58 19.33
N SER A 4 1.92 0.57 20.05
CA SER A 4 2.50 -0.63 19.41
C SER A 4 1.45 -1.51 18.72
N GLY A 5 0.25 -1.64 19.28
CA GLY A 5 -0.82 -2.43 18.68
C GLY A 5 -1.36 -1.84 17.39
N VAL A 6 -1.61 -0.52 17.40
CA VAL A 6 -2.08 0.21 16.20
C VAL A 6 -1.00 0.23 15.13
N LEU A 7 0.26 0.47 15.49
CA LEU A 7 1.37 0.43 14.55
C LEU A 7 1.51 -0.95 13.90
N ASN A 8 1.42 -2.03 14.68
CA ASN A 8 1.47 -3.40 14.16
C ASN A 8 0.33 -3.67 13.16
N LEU A 9 -0.88 -3.16 13.44
CA LEU A 9 -2.01 -3.29 12.53
C LEU A 9 -1.80 -2.51 11.22
N VAL A 10 -1.36 -1.26 11.30
CA VAL A 10 -1.06 -0.44 10.11
C VAL A 10 0.01 -1.12 9.26
N GLN A 11 1.09 -1.62 9.88
CA GLN A 11 2.12 -2.36 9.17
C GLN A 11 1.60 -3.63 8.51
N ALA A 12 0.69 -4.37 9.17
CA ALA A 12 0.09 -5.57 8.61
C ALA A 12 -0.78 -5.26 7.39
N ILE A 13 -1.61 -4.21 7.46
CA ILE A 13 -2.45 -3.75 6.36
C ILE A 13 -1.58 -3.35 5.16
N VAL A 14 -0.55 -2.51 5.39
CA VAL A 14 0.34 -2.04 4.32
C VAL A 14 1.11 -3.21 3.68
N LYS A 15 1.60 -4.16 4.47
CA LYS A 15 2.29 -5.36 3.96
C LYS A 15 1.37 -6.21 3.10
N GLN A 16 0.11 -6.40 3.53
CA GLN A 16 -0.86 -7.17 2.78
C GLN A 16 -1.20 -6.48 1.45
N ALA A 17 -1.51 -5.18 1.48
CA ALA A 17 -1.79 -4.40 0.27
C ALA A 17 -0.62 -4.43 -0.74
N ALA A 18 0.63 -4.39 -0.25
CA ALA A 18 1.80 -4.48 -1.11
C ALA A 18 1.94 -5.87 -1.76
N LYS A 19 1.57 -6.94 -1.04
CA LYS A 19 1.53 -8.29 -1.58
C LYS A 19 0.44 -8.42 -2.64
N ASP A 20 -0.77 -8.01 -2.32
CA ASP A 20 -1.93 -8.09 -3.22
C ASP A 20 -1.65 -7.32 -4.52
N TYR A 21 -1.02 -6.14 -4.42
CA TYR A 21 -0.63 -5.37 -5.59
C TYR A 21 0.39 -6.11 -6.45
N ARG A 22 1.40 -6.75 -5.84
CA ARG A 22 2.43 -7.51 -6.58
C ARG A 22 1.86 -8.71 -7.32
N ASP A 23 0.80 -9.31 -6.81
CA ASP A 23 0.14 -10.46 -7.43
C ASP A 23 -0.62 -10.04 -8.70
N ILE A 24 -1.21 -8.84 -8.72
CA ILE A 24 -2.02 -8.34 -9.84
C ILE A 24 -1.35 -7.26 -10.71
N ARG A 25 -0.11 -6.86 -10.41
CA ARG A 25 0.55 -5.70 -11.08
C ARG A 25 0.66 -5.82 -12.61
N TYR A 26 0.71 -7.05 -13.13
CA TYR A 26 0.82 -7.33 -14.56
C TYR A 26 -0.53 -7.34 -15.27
N GLU A 27 -1.63 -7.26 -14.53
CA GLU A 27 -2.96 -7.12 -15.10
C GLU A 27 -3.11 -5.74 -15.75
N LYS A 28 -3.60 -5.74 -17.00
CA LYS A 28 -3.80 -4.52 -17.79
C LYS A 28 -4.95 -3.67 -17.26
N GLU A 29 -6.05 -4.32 -16.88
CA GLU A 29 -7.25 -3.69 -16.36
C GLU A 29 -7.73 -4.52 -15.17
N SER A 30 -7.68 -3.94 -13.98
CA SER A 30 -8.08 -4.61 -12.76
C SER A 30 -8.61 -3.58 -11.78
N TYR A 31 -9.91 -3.69 -11.46
CA TYR A 31 -10.55 -2.84 -10.46
C TYR A 31 -9.80 -2.93 -9.11
N GLU A 32 -9.29 -4.11 -8.78
CA GLU A 32 -8.53 -4.33 -7.55
C GLU A 32 -7.19 -3.60 -7.58
N LYS A 33 -6.51 -3.57 -8.73
CA LYS A 33 -5.29 -2.79 -8.92
C LYS A 33 -5.55 -1.31 -8.72
N ASP A 34 -6.60 -0.77 -9.35
CA ASP A 34 -6.97 0.65 -9.20
C ASP A 34 -7.26 1.00 -7.73
N LYS A 35 -7.95 0.13 -7.00
CA LYS A 35 -8.23 0.32 -5.57
C LYS A 35 -6.98 0.27 -4.69
N LEU A 36 -6.01 -0.57 -5.03
CA LEU A 36 -4.72 -0.59 -4.35
C LEU A 36 -3.88 0.65 -4.66
N GLU A 37 -3.89 1.14 -5.91
CA GLU A 37 -3.24 2.42 -6.25
C GLU A 37 -3.88 3.59 -5.48
N GLU A 38 -5.22 3.67 -5.45
CA GLU A 38 -5.95 4.65 -4.64
C GLU A 38 -5.59 4.55 -3.14
N PHE A 39 -5.44 3.33 -2.61
CA PHE A 39 -5.05 3.11 -1.21
C PHE A 39 -3.68 3.70 -0.91
N PHE A 40 -2.66 3.42 -1.72
CA PHE A 40 -1.30 3.94 -1.51
C PHE A 40 -1.24 5.46 -1.68
N LEU A 41 -2.06 6.04 -2.56
CA LEU A 41 -2.15 7.49 -2.76
C LEU A 41 -3.08 8.18 -1.77
N SER A 42 -3.74 7.43 -0.88
CA SER A 42 -4.70 8.00 0.06
C SER A 42 -4.03 8.83 1.15
N LYS A 43 -4.73 9.87 1.60
CA LYS A 43 -4.31 10.67 2.76
C LYS A 43 -4.13 9.82 4.02
N TRP A 44 -4.98 8.81 4.20
CA TRP A 44 -4.88 7.88 5.33
C TRP A 44 -3.54 7.14 5.35
N PHE A 45 -3.08 6.65 4.20
CA PHE A 45 -1.79 5.97 4.08
C PHE A 45 -0.65 6.90 4.45
N SER A 46 -0.62 8.11 3.88
CA SER A 46 0.43 9.09 4.14
C SER A 46 0.45 9.53 5.61
N ASP A 47 -0.71 9.85 6.18
CA ASP A 47 -0.81 10.33 7.58
C ASP A 47 -0.38 9.26 8.60
N LEU A 48 -0.64 7.97 8.34
CA LEU A 48 -0.31 6.90 9.28
C LEU A 48 1.09 6.31 9.10
N THR A 49 1.63 6.33 7.89
CA THR A 49 2.94 5.74 7.59
C THR A 49 4.06 6.77 7.53
N GLY A 50 3.73 8.05 7.28
CA GLY A 50 4.69 9.11 6.97
C GLY A 50 5.42 8.89 5.64
N LEU A 51 4.95 7.95 4.79
CA LEU A 51 5.56 7.63 3.51
C LEU A 51 4.91 8.42 2.37
N ASP A 52 5.71 8.64 1.32
CA ASP A 52 5.22 9.11 0.04
C ASP A 52 4.61 7.94 -0.74
N GLY A 53 3.29 7.99 -0.94
CA GLY A 53 2.52 6.98 -1.66
C GLY A 53 2.93 6.80 -3.12
N GLU A 54 3.31 7.89 -3.81
CA GLU A 54 3.76 7.80 -5.20
C GLU A 54 5.09 7.06 -5.30
N MET A 55 6.02 7.34 -4.37
CA MET A 55 7.31 6.67 -4.31
C MET A 55 7.14 5.17 -4.02
N VAL A 56 6.26 4.80 -3.09
CA VAL A 56 5.95 3.40 -2.76
C VAL A 56 5.36 2.69 -3.99
N LEU A 57 4.38 3.31 -4.65
CA LEU A 57 3.75 2.74 -5.82
C LEU A 57 4.73 2.57 -6.99
N GLY A 58 5.65 3.52 -7.18
CA GLY A 58 6.73 3.41 -8.16
C GLY A 58 7.59 2.17 -7.96
N ARG A 59 7.95 1.86 -6.71
CA ARG A 59 8.71 0.63 -6.36
C ARG A 59 7.91 -0.64 -6.62
N LEU A 60 6.63 -0.65 -6.24
CA LEU A 60 5.74 -1.79 -6.48
C LEU A 60 5.55 -2.09 -7.98
N LYS A 61 5.46 -1.04 -8.80
CA LYS A 61 5.43 -1.14 -10.27
C LYS A 61 6.75 -1.71 -10.82
N ALA A 62 7.90 -1.27 -10.29
CA ALA A 62 9.21 -1.76 -10.70
C ALA A 62 9.51 -3.20 -10.24
N GLY A 63 8.95 -3.64 -9.11
CA GLY A 63 9.17 -4.98 -8.54
C GLY A 63 10.23 -5.11 -7.49
N ASP A 64 10.67 -3.98 -6.93
CA ASP A 64 11.49 -3.94 -5.71
C ASP A 64 10.62 -4.23 -4.46
#